data_AF-F9S7H4-F1
#
_entry.id   AF-F9S7H4-F1
#
_cell.length_a   1.000
_cell.length_b   1.000
_cell.length_c   1.000
_cell.angle_alpha   90.00
_cell.angle_beta   90.00
_cell.angle_gamma   90.00
#
_symmetry.space_group_name_H-M   'P 1'
#
loop_
_entity.id
_entity.type
_entity.pdbx_description
1 polymer ?
#
loop_
_entity_poly.entity_id
_entity_poly.type
_entity_poly.pdbx_seq_one_letter_code
_entity_poly.pdbx_strand_id
1 'polypeptide(L)'
;MCVIEDKIKSVIIRSDLDYTEIAKRCGVERSAVGKWAKTGKISLQNFAKLCSVFNLDPNEILNLRKNASSVSEVAKLTNRINKLDDLDPRISIVNMLLSLDIRY
;
A
#
# COMPACT_ATOMS: atom_id res chain seq x y z
N MET A 1 11.74 -17.55 5.34
CA MET A 1 11.13 -16.71 6.40
C MET A 1 9.91 -16.05 5.77
N CYS A 2 8.74 -16.04 6.43
CA CYS A 2 7.52 -15.54 5.81
C CYS A 2 7.48 -14.00 5.88
N VAL A 3 7.05 -13.33 4.80
CA VAL A 3 6.97 -11.86 4.69
C VAL A 3 6.16 -11.22 5.83
N ILE A 4 5.10 -11.90 6.28
CA ILE A 4 4.23 -11.44 7.36
C ILE A 4 4.96 -11.49 8.71
N GLU A 5 5.69 -12.57 8.97
CA GLU A 5 6.45 -12.74 10.21
C GLU A 5 7.49 -11.63 10.37
N ASP A 6 8.21 -11.29 9.30
CA ASP A 6 9.22 -10.23 9.33
C ASP A 6 8.63 -8.82 9.48
N LYS A 7 7.43 -8.57 8.94
CA LYS A 7 6.71 -7.32 9.22
C LYS A 7 6.33 -7.21 10.69
N ILE A 8 5.81 -8.28 11.29
CA ILE A 8 5.45 -8.29 12.73
C ILE A 8 6.68 -8.01 13.59
N LYS A 9 7.81 -8.67 13.30
CA LYS A 9 9.08 -8.38 13.99
C LYS A 9 9.48 -6.93 13.82
N SER A 10 9.41 -6.41 12.60
CA SER A 10 9.82 -5.04 12.28
C SER A 10 8.97 -4.01 13.04
N VAL A 11 7.65 -4.23 13.16
CA VAL A 11 6.76 -3.37 13.95
C VAL A 11 7.19 -3.34 15.41
N ILE A 12 7.48 -4.50 16.00
CA ILE A 12 7.86 -4.59 17.41
C ILE A 12 9.24 -3.97 17.65
N ILE A 13 10.23 -4.30 16.81
CA ILE A 13 11.63 -3.86 16.97
C ILE A 13 11.79 -2.36 16.70
N ARG A 14 11.04 -1.81 15.73
CA ARG A 14 11.10 -0.39 15.38
C ARG A 14 10.17 0.48 16.24
N SER A 15 9.40 -0.12 17.13
CA SER A 15 8.59 0.66 18.07
C SER A 15 9.47 1.27 19.15
N ASP A 16 9.14 2.49 19.57
CA ASP A 16 9.72 3.13 20.76
C ASP A 16 9.19 2.53 22.09
N LEU A 17 8.54 1.36 22.04
CA LEU A 17 7.95 0.72 23.21
C LEU A 17 8.79 -0.48 23.66
N ASP A 18 9.08 -0.54 24.95
CA ASP A 18 9.64 -1.73 25.56
C ASP A 18 8.69 -2.92 25.50
N TYR A 19 9.24 -4.13 25.47
CA TYR A 19 8.43 -5.36 25.44
C TYR A 19 7.45 -5.47 26.62
N THR A 20 7.80 -4.89 27.76
CA THR A 20 6.92 -4.82 28.95
C THR A 20 5.72 -3.92 28.69
N GLU A 21 5.91 -2.80 28.02
CA GLU A 21 4.86 -1.83 27.71
C GLU A 21 3.92 -2.39 26.63
N ILE A 22 4.49 -3.03 25.59
CA ILE A 22 3.71 -3.76 24.58
C ILE A 22 2.88 -4.86 25.23
N ALA A 23 3.46 -5.61 26.17
CA ALA A 23 2.78 -6.69 26.88
C ALA A 23 1.59 -6.17 27.71
N LYS A 24 1.78 -5.06 28.44
CA LYS A 24 0.71 -4.39 29.20
C LYS A 24 -0.43 -3.95 28.28
N ARG A 25 -0.12 -3.25 27.18
CA ARG A 25 -1.13 -2.74 26.24
C ARG A 25 -1.88 -3.85 25.52
N CYS A 26 -1.21 -4.96 25.20
CA CYS A 26 -1.83 -6.12 24.58
C CYS A 26 -2.50 -7.08 25.58
N GLY A 27 -2.32 -6.88 26.89
CA GLY A 27 -2.82 -7.78 27.93
C GLY A 27 -2.25 -9.19 27.83
N VAL A 28 -0.94 -9.30 27.59
CA VAL A 28 -0.20 -10.57 27.47
C VAL A 28 1.05 -10.56 28.34
N GLU A 29 1.72 -11.70 28.48
CA GLU A 29 3.02 -11.76 29.13
C GLU A 29 4.16 -11.18 28.27
N ARG A 30 5.17 -10.59 28.90
CA ARG A 30 6.39 -10.09 28.24
C ARG A 30 7.12 -11.18 27.44
N SER A 31 7.07 -12.42 27.92
CA SER A 31 7.62 -13.61 27.25
C SER A 31 7.00 -13.83 25.87
N ALA A 32 5.69 -13.61 25.73
CA ALA A 32 4.97 -13.72 24.46
C ALA A 32 5.46 -12.66 23.46
N VAL A 33 5.60 -11.41 23.90
CA VAL A 33 6.13 -10.33 23.05
C VAL A 33 7.55 -10.63 22.59
N GLY A 34 8.41 -11.12 23.49
CA GLY A 34 9.77 -11.54 23.14
C GLY A 34 9.79 -12.67 22.09
N LYS A 35 8.84 -13.62 22.16
CA LYS A 35 8.68 -14.66 21.14
C LYS A 35 8.25 -14.05 19.79
N TRP A 36 7.34 -13.08 19.78
CA TRP A 36 6.89 -12.40 18.56
C TRP A 36 8.03 -11.63 17.91
N ALA A 37 8.85 -10.91 18.69
CA ALA A 37 10.00 -10.17 18.18
C ALA A 37 11.06 -11.10 17.55
N LYS A 38 11.25 -12.31 18.09
CA LYS A 38 12.20 -13.29 17.55
C LYS A 38 11.67 -14.07 16.34
N THR A 39 10.42 -14.53 16.44
CA THR A 39 9.87 -15.51 15.50
C THR A 39 8.88 -14.91 14.50
N GLY A 40 8.25 -13.79 14.83
CA GLY A 40 7.13 -13.22 14.09
C GLY A 40 5.82 -14.02 14.22
N LYS A 41 5.83 -15.12 14.98
CA LYS A 41 4.67 -15.99 15.16
C LYS A 41 3.76 -15.48 16.27
N ILE A 42 2.53 -15.14 15.91
CA ILE A 42 1.52 -14.57 16.79
C ILE A 42 0.15 -15.17 16.45
N SER A 43 -0.73 -15.32 17.44
CA SER A 43 -2.12 -15.73 17.19
C SER A 43 -2.92 -14.58 16.58
N LEU A 44 -3.99 -14.88 15.83
CA LEU A 44 -4.83 -13.86 15.21
C LEU A 44 -5.41 -12.86 16.23
N GLN A 45 -5.83 -13.35 17.40
CA GLN A 45 -6.37 -12.51 18.48
C GLN A 45 -5.33 -11.52 19.00
N ASN A 46 -4.10 -11.99 19.25
CA ASN A 46 -3.02 -11.12 19.74
C ASN A 46 -2.51 -10.18 18.64
N PHE A 47 -2.56 -10.62 17.39
CA PHE A 47 -2.25 -9.78 16.24
C PHE A 47 -3.22 -8.61 16.11
N ALA A 48 -4.53 -8.85 16.26
CA ALA A 48 -5.53 -7.79 16.25
C ALA A 48 -5.30 -6.77 17.37
N LYS A 49 -4.98 -7.24 18.59
CA LYS A 49 -4.62 -6.38 19.71
C LYS A 49 -3.36 -5.56 19.42
N LEU A 50 -2.31 -6.20 18.88
CA LEU A 50 -1.07 -5.53 18.50
C LEU A 50 -1.34 -4.42 17.47
N CYS A 51 -2.12 -4.71 16.44
CA CYS A 51 -2.52 -3.73 15.43
C CYS A 51 -3.28 -2.55 16.07
N SER A 52 -4.21 -2.83 16.99
CA SER A 52 -4.94 -1.79 17.71
C SER A 52 -4.02 -0.91 18.58
N VAL A 53 -3.03 -1.49 19.26
CA VAL A 53 -2.06 -0.76 20.10
C VAL A 53 -1.17 0.18 19.28
N PHE A 54 -0.77 -0.25 18.09
CA PHE A 54 0.08 0.52 17.19
C PHE A 54 -0.70 1.35 16.17
N ASN A 55 -2.03 1.34 16.23
CA ASN A 55 -2.92 1.97 15.27
C ASN A 55 -2.59 1.59 13.81
N LEU A 56 -2.29 0.30 13.58
CA LEU A 56 -1.96 -0.27 12.28
C LEU A 56 -3.17 -0.97 11.68
N ASP A 57 -3.34 -0.85 10.37
CA ASP A 57 -4.36 -1.60 9.66
C ASP A 57 -3.91 -3.06 9.44
N PRO A 58 -4.68 -4.07 9.91
CA PRO A 58 -4.33 -5.47 9.73
C PRO A 58 -4.12 -5.88 8.26
N ASN A 59 -4.81 -5.23 7.31
CA ASN A 59 -4.69 -5.56 5.89
C ASN A 59 -3.38 -5.09 5.28
N GLU A 60 -2.77 -4.03 5.83
CA GLU A 60 -1.44 -3.55 5.40
C GLU A 60 -0.33 -4.53 5.80
N ILE A 61 -0.45 -5.14 6.98
CA ILE A 61 0.53 -6.13 7.43
C ILE A 61 0.31 -7.47 6.72
N LEU A 62 -0.93 -7.92 6.61
CA LEU A 62 -1.28 -9.18 5.96
C LEU A 62 -1.21 -9.10 4.41
N ASN A 63 -0.94 -7.92 3.84
CA ASN A 63 -0.97 -7.68 2.39
C ASN A 63 -2.28 -8.14 1.74
N LEU A 64 -3.40 -8.10 2.48
CA LEU A 64 -4.71 -8.53 1.99
C LEU A 64 -5.32 -7.54 1.00
N ARG A 65 -4.78 -6.32 0.96
CA ARG A 65 -5.07 -5.33 -0.08
C ARG A 65 -4.40 -5.75 -1.39
N LYS A 66 -4.83 -6.88 -1.96
CA LYS A 66 -4.60 -7.17 -3.38
C LYS A 66 -5.12 -5.98 -4.17
N ASN A 67 -4.22 -5.20 -4.78
CA ASN A 67 -4.37 -4.43 -6.02
C ASN A 67 -5.81 -4.25 -6.56
N ALA A 68 -6.74 -3.68 -5.78
CA ALA A 68 -8.11 -3.45 -6.25
C ALA A 68 -8.28 -2.05 -6.86
N SER A 69 -7.38 -1.11 -6.59
CA SER A 69 -7.52 0.28 -7.03
C SER A 69 -6.56 0.68 -8.16
N SER A 70 -5.29 0.30 -8.11
CA SER A 70 -4.27 0.91 -9.00
C SER A 70 -4.31 0.44 -10.46
N VAL A 71 -4.78 -0.78 -10.76
CA VAL A 71 -4.82 -1.28 -12.16
C VAL A 71 -6.15 -0.95 -12.84
N SER A 72 -7.25 -0.90 -12.08
CA SER A 72 -8.60 -0.65 -12.59
C SER A 72 -8.84 0.81 -12.93
N GLU A 73 -8.39 1.75 -12.09
CA GLU A 73 -8.58 3.19 -12.33
C GLU A 73 -7.69 3.69 -13.46
N VAL A 74 -6.43 3.25 -13.50
CA VAL A 74 -5.50 3.58 -14.59
C VAL A 74 -6.00 2.99 -15.91
N ALA A 75 -6.49 1.74 -15.95
CA ALA A 75 -7.07 1.16 -17.16
C ALA A 75 -8.35 1.89 -17.63
N LYS A 76 -9.19 2.37 -16.70
CA LYS A 76 -10.38 3.19 -17.04
C LYS A 76 -9.99 4.56 -17.60
N LEU A 77 -8.92 5.18 -17.10
CA LEU A 77 -8.40 6.46 -17.62
C LEU A 77 -7.74 6.29 -18.99
N THR A 78 -6.89 5.27 -19.18
CA THR A 78 -6.24 4.99 -20.47
C THR A 78 -7.26 4.73 -21.58
N ASN A 79 -8.34 3.98 -21.29
CA ASN A 79 -9.40 3.73 -22.26
C ASN A 79 -10.24 4.99 -22.60
N ARG A 80 -10.25 6.02 -21.76
CA ARG A 80 -10.92 7.30 -22.06
C ARG A 80 -10.03 8.24 -22.90
N ILE A 81 -8.73 8.21 -22.69
CA ILE A 81 -7.76 9.00 -23.46
C ILE A 81 -7.74 8.55 -24.92
N ASN A 82 -7.74 7.23 -25.16
CA ASN A 82 -7.73 6.66 -26.53
C ASN A 82 -9.00 6.93 -27.36
N LYS A 83 -10.09 7.43 -26.75
CA LYS A 83 -11.33 7.79 -27.46
C LYS A 83 -11.40 9.26 -27.88
N LEU A 84 -10.41 10.07 -27.52
CA LEU A 84 -10.38 11.51 -27.84
C LEU A 84 -9.47 11.85 -29.03
N ASP A 85 -8.67 10.90 -29.51
CA ASP A 85 -7.80 11.09 -30.68
C ASP A 85 -8.58 11.08 -32.02
N ASP A 86 -9.81 10.55 -32.02
CA ASP A 86 -10.57 10.30 -33.26
C ASP A 86 -11.53 11.43 -33.68
N LEU A 87 -11.63 12.55 -32.93
CA LEU A 87 -12.71 13.53 -33.16
C LEU A 87 -12.36 15.02 -33.05
N ASP A 88 -11.10 15.45 -33.12
CA ASP A 88 -10.81 16.89 -33.22
C ASP A 88 -10.30 17.33 -34.60
N PRO A 89 -11.20 17.76 -35.52
CA PRO A 89 -10.80 18.30 -36.82
C PRO A 89 -9.96 19.58 -36.72
N ARG A 90 -9.84 20.22 -35.55
CA ARG A 90 -8.99 21.42 -35.38
C ARG A 90 -7.52 21.04 -35.26
N ILE A 91 -7.18 19.84 -34.78
CA ILE A 91 -5.79 19.34 -34.80
C ILE A 91 -5.31 19.14 -36.25
N SER A 92 -6.19 18.67 -37.13
CA SER A 92 -5.92 18.56 -38.57
C SER A 92 -5.69 19.92 -39.23
N ILE A 93 -6.50 20.93 -38.88
CA ILE A 93 -6.36 22.29 -39.41
C ILE A 93 -5.07 22.96 -38.94
N VAL A 94 -4.67 22.78 -37.67
CA VAL A 94 -3.41 23.33 -37.13
C VAL A 94 -2.21 22.75 -37.86
N ASN A 95 -2.20 21.44 -38.12
CA ASN A 95 -1.11 20.79 -38.85
C ASN A 95 -1.07 21.22 -40.33
N MET A 96 -2.24 21.45 -40.93
CA MET A 96 -2.36 21.99 -42.29
C MET A 96 -1.83 23.44 -42.36
N LEU A 97 -2.18 24.30 -41.41
CA LEU A 97 -1.70 25.69 -41.33
C LEU A 97 -0.18 25.77 -41.05
N LEU A 98 0.35 24.88 -40.20
CA LEU A 98 1.79 24.79 -39.95
C LEU A 98 2.58 24.30 -41.18
N SER A 99 1.97 23.48 -42.04
CA SER A 99 2.59 23.03 -43.30
C SER A 99 2.56 24.08 -44.41
N LEU A 100 1.72 25.11 -44.27
CA LEU A 100 1.59 26.24 -45.22
C LEU A 100 2.55 27.39 -44.89
N ASP A 101 3.17 27.42 -43.71
CA ASP A 101 4.19 28.40 -43.32
C ASP A 101 5.56 28.01 -43.89
N ILE A 102 5.65 27.90 -45.22
CA ILE A 102 6.91 27.87 -45.95
C ILE A 102 7.19 29.32 -46.36
N ARG A 103 8.11 29.92 -45.60
CA ARG A 103 8.81 31.19 -45.83
C ARG A 103 8.78 31.70 -47.29
N TYR A 104 8.31 32.94 -47.45
CA TYR A 104 8.74 33.86 -48.51
C TYR A 104 10.25 34.15 -48.40
#